data_AF-A0A0F9UCL1-F1
#
_entry.id   AF-A0A0F9UCL1-F1
#
_cell.length_a   1.000
_cell.length_b   1.000
_cell.length_c   1.000
_cell.angle_alpha   90.00
_cell.angle_beta   90.00
_cell.angle_gamma   90.00
#
_symmetry.space_group_name_H-M   'P 1'
#
loop_
_entity.id
_entity.type
_entity.pdbx_description
1 polymer ?
#
loop_
_entity_poly.entity_id
_entity_poly.type
_entity_poly.pdbx_seq_one_letter_code
_entity_poly.pdbx_strand_id
1 'polypeptide(L)' 'MDIRIGELSNPHVIKLLQAHHNDMLKHSPVESVHALDVSKLTQPDITFYSLWIDNNLAG' A
#
# COMPACT_ATOMS: atom_id res chain seq x y z
N MET A 1 9.87 -16.09 -2.31
CA MET A 1 9.69 -14.88 -1.48
C MET A 1 10.69 -13.85 -1.98
N ASP A 2 10.21 -12.65 -2.30
CA ASP A 2 10.97 -11.57 -2.96
C ASP A 2 10.53 -10.23 -2.36
N ILE A 3 11.48 -9.43 -1.86
CA ILE A 3 11.22 -8.09 -1.30
C ILE A 3 11.78 -7.07 -2.29
N ARG A 4 10.91 -6.20 -2.81
CA ARG A 4 11.26 -5.19 -3.81
C ARG A 4 11.17 -3.80 -3.22
N ILE A 5 12.13 -2.95 -3.53
CA ILE A 5 12.12 -1.53 -3.18
C ILE A 5 11.38 -0.76 -4.28
N GLY A 6 10.46 0.13 -3.91
CA GLY A 6 9.62 0.86 -4.85
C GLY A 6 8.39 0.06 -5.29
N GLU A 7 7.97 0.22 -6.55
CA GLU A 7 6.73 -0.36 -7.11
C GLU A 7 5.42 0.30 -6.62
N LEU A 8 5.49 1.49 -6.01
CA LEU A 8 4.28 2.17 -5.53
C LEU A 8 3.27 2.48 -6.65
N SER A 9 3.76 2.73 -7.88
CA SER A 9 2.93 2.93 -9.07
C SER A 9 2.42 1.63 -9.70
N ASN A 10 2.83 0.46 -9.19
CA ASN A 10 2.37 -0.84 -9.70
C ASN A 10 0.86 -0.98 -9.44
N PRO A 11 0.04 -1.29 -10.47
CA PRO A 11 -1.41 -1.41 -10.30
C PRO A 11 -1.85 -2.42 -9.24
N HIS A 12 -1.10 -3.50 -9.02
CA HIS A 12 -1.41 -4.47 -7.96
C HIS A 12 -1.25 -3.86 -6.56
N VAL A 13 -0.20 -3.05 -6.36
CA VAL A 13 0.07 -2.36 -5.09
C VAL A 13 -1.01 -1.32 -4.81
N ILE A 14 -1.35 -0.48 -5.81
CA ILE A 14 -2.44 0.51 -5.66
C ILE A 14 -3.76 -0.17 -5.30
N LYS A 15 -4.09 -1.27 -5.99
CA LYS A 15 -5.32 -2.02 -5.72
C LYS A 15 -5.34 -2.61 -4.31
N LEU A 16 -4.20 -3.12 -3.82
CA LEU A 16 -4.08 -3.63 -2.45
C LEU A 16 -4.29 -2.51 -1.42
N LEU A 17 -3.61 -1.37 -1.58
CA LEU A 17 -3.75 -0.22 -0.69
C LEU A 17 -5.19 0.32 -0.64
N GLN A 18 -5.84 0.42 -1.80
CA GLN A 18 -7.25 0.83 -1.87
C GLN A 18 -8.19 -0.18 -1.21
N ALA A 19 -7.98 -1.48 -1.42
CA ALA A 19 -8.78 -2.52 -0.79
C ALA A 19 -8.65 -2.46 0.75
N HIS A 20 -7.42 -2.28 1.25
CA HIS A 20 -7.16 -2.13 2.68
C HIS A 20 -7.85 -0.87 3.25
N HIS A 21 -7.69 0.29 2.63
CA HIS A 21 -8.34 1.53 3.07
C HIS A 21 -9.87 1.42 3.07
N ASN A 22 -10.45 0.81 2.04
CA ASN A 22 -11.88 0.56 1.97
C ASN A 22 -12.37 -0.39 3.07
N ASP A 23 -11.54 -1.35 3.49
CA ASP A 23 -11.87 -2.23 4.62
C ASP A 23 -11.87 -1.48 5.95
N MET A 24 -10.89 -0.59 6.17
CA MET A 24 -10.86 0.30 7.34
C MET A 24 -12.14 1.13 7.44
N LEU A 25 -12.58 1.74 6.33
CA LEU A 25 -13.80 2.55 6.28
C LEU A 25 -15.09 1.76 6.55
N LYS A 26 -15.09 0.43 6.34
CA LYS A 26 -16.23 -0.43 6.67
C LYS A 26 -16.32 -0.75 8.16
N HIS A 27 -15.17 -0.83 8.83
CA HIS A 27 -15.07 -1.34 10.19
C HIS A 27 -14.78 -0.26 11.24
N SER A 28 -14.43 0.96 10.82
CA SER A 28 -14.11 2.06 11.73
C SER A 28 -14.77 3.35 11.26
N PRO A 29 -15.13 4.25 12.20
CA PRO A 29 -15.65 5.56 11.82
C PRO A 29 -14.54 6.39 11.16
N VAL A 30 -14.92 7.32 10.27
CA VAL A 30 -13.98 8.01 9.37
C VAL A 30 -12.90 8.79 10.12
N GLU A 31 -13.22 9.33 11.30
CA GLU A 31 -12.28 10.04 12.16
C GLU A 31 -11.18 9.15 12.74
N SER A 32 -11.35 7.82 12.69
CA SER A 32 -10.37 6.82 13.12
C SER A 32 -9.61 6.18 11.96
N VAL A 33 -9.89 6.58 10.71
CA VAL A 33 -9.21 6.09 9.51
C VAL A 33 -8.19 7.12 9.05
N HIS A 34 -6.90 6.80 9.19
CA HIS A 34 -5.79 7.67 8.80
C HIS A 34 -4.91 6.98 7.77
N ALA A 35 -4.76 7.61 6.60
CA ALA A 35 -3.89 7.13 5.52
C ALA A 35 -3.15 8.31 4.89
N LEU A 36 -1.89 8.08 4.49
CA LEU A 36 -1.16 9.03 3.67
C LEU A 36 -1.63 8.91 2.21
N ASP A 37 -1.61 10.04 1.50
CA ASP A 37 -1.74 10.04 0.06
C ASP A 37 -0.59 9.23 -0.55
N VAL A 38 -0.89 8.37 -1.53
CA VAL A 38 0.11 7.54 -2.21
C VAL A 38 1.24 8.39 -2.79
N SER A 39 0.94 9.56 -3.35
CA SER A 39 1.96 10.49 -3.85
C SER A 39 2.89 11.02 -2.74
N LYS A 40 2.45 11.06 -1.49
CA LYS A 40 3.29 11.45 -0.35
C LYS A 40 4.20 10.31 0.13
N LEU A 41 3.98 9.08 -0.31
CA LEU A 41 4.86 7.94 -0.01
C LEU A 41 6.06 7.86 -0.96
N THR A 42 6.13 8.70 -2.00
CA THR A 42 7.28 8.75 -2.93
C THR A 42 8.33 9.79 -2.54
N GLN A 43 8.29 10.28 -1.30
CA GLN A 43 9.26 11.27 -0.83
C GLN A 43 10.66 10.67 -0.73
N PRO A 44 11.72 11.45 -0.98
CA PRO A 44 13.09 10.94 -1.08
C PRO A 44 13.63 10.35 0.22
N ASP A 45 13.05 10.70 1.37
CA ASP A 45 13.36 10.16 2.70
C ASP A 45 12.52 8.93 3.08
N ILE A 46 11.61 8.49 2.22
CA ILE A 46 10.78 7.30 2.39
C ILE A 46 11.30 6.17 1.50
N THR A 47 11.53 5.00 2.09
CA THR A 47 11.76 3.77 1.33
C THR A 47 10.52 2.88 1.42
N PHE A 48 9.83 2.72 0.31
CA PHE A 48 8.70 1.79 0.21
C PHE A 48 9.19 0.40 -0.19
N TYR A 49 8.65 -0.63 0.45
CA TYR A 49 8.93 -2.03 0.18
C TYR A 49 7.65 -2.76 -0.18
N SER A 50 7.74 -3.74 -1.08
CA SER A 50 6.67 -4.70 -1.36
C SER A 50 7.19 -6.12 -1.28
N LEU A 51 6.33 -7.04 -0.83
CA LEU A 51 6.59 -8.46 -0.68
C LEU A 51 5.85 -9.24 -1.76
N TRP A 52 6.56 -10.16 -2.41
CA TRP A 52 6.04 -11.01 -3.46
C TRP A 52 6.34 -12.49 -3.17
N ILE A 53 5.37 -13.36 -3.45
CA ILE A 53 5.50 -14.82 -3.37
C ILE A 53 5.00 -15.40 -4.69
N ASP A 54 5.85 -16.16 -5.38
CA ASP A 54 5.55 -16.75 -6.70
C ASP A 54 4.97 -15.73 -7.71
N ASN A 55 5.57 -14.54 -7.71
CA ASN A 55 5.17 -13.38 -8.51
C ASN A 55 3.76 -12.82 -8.22
N ASN A 56 3.15 -13.22 -7.11
CA ASN A 56 1.93 -12.61 -6.57
C ASN A 56 2.28 -11.63 -5.45
N LEU A 57 1.64 -10.46 -5.47
CA LEU A 57 1.78 -9.47 -4.40
C LEU A 57 1.21 -10.02 -3.09
N ALA A 58 1.99 -9.96 -2.02
CA ALA A 58 1.67 -10.50 -0.70
C ALA A 58 1.70 -9.45 0.42
N GLY A 59 2.26 -8.27 0.18
CA GLY A 59 2.31 -7.16 1.15
C GLY A 59 3.04 -5.94 0.64
#